data_AF-A4XJD6-F1
#
_entry.id   AF-A4XJD6-F1
#
_cell.length_a   1.000
_cell.length_b   1.000
_cell.length_c   1.000
_cell.angle_alpha   90.00
_cell.angle_beta   90.00
_cell.angle_gamma   90.00
#
_symmetry.space_group_name_H-M   'P 1'
#
loop_
_entity.id
_entity.type
_entity.pdbx_description
1 polymer ?
#
loop_
_entity_poly.entity_id
_entity_poly.type
_entity_poly.pdbx_seq_one_letter_code
_entity_poly.pdbx_strand_id
1 'polypeptide(L)'
;MPGLKKIVWLITTFFILTGIFLGVLLSERRPQLPQLVRTQQQKTEATSNQEEWKKEYVRSKYKLVPAYDTTERYDIEILVAKGGHSLAKAEDMAKILVADLRIENNWVVFKQNKKEIKLMLENPKAVGWAVAKDNELKKAEFRLPYPARKLDGKIYVPVRSVLRLFGYGVRFEKNTRLIYFGYGLKVDDMCLVFERFVDQK
;
A
#
# COMPACT_ATOMS: atom_id res chain seq x y z
N MET A 1 -33.27 -41.34 -48.29
CA MET A 1 -32.96 -41.41 -46.84
C MET A 1 -33.17 -40.04 -46.16
N PRO A 2 -34.40 -39.71 -45.73
CA PRO A 2 -34.74 -38.39 -45.13
C PRO A 2 -34.48 -38.29 -43.62
N GLY A 3 -34.26 -39.41 -42.92
CA GLY A 3 -34.15 -39.45 -41.45
C GLY A 3 -32.80 -38.95 -40.90
N LEU A 4 -31.70 -39.14 -41.63
CA LEU A 4 -30.36 -38.83 -41.13
C LEU A 4 -30.14 -37.32 -40.94
N LYS A 5 -30.67 -36.49 -41.85
CA LYS A 5 -30.59 -35.02 -41.74
C LYS A 5 -31.37 -34.47 -40.55
N LYS A 6 -32.52 -35.07 -40.21
CA LYS A 6 -33.30 -34.68 -39.02
C LYS A 6 -32.57 -35.05 -37.73
N ILE A 7 -31.92 -36.22 -37.68
CA ILE A 7 -31.16 -36.67 -36.51
C ILE A 7 -29.93 -35.79 -36.28
N VAL A 8 -29.17 -35.48 -37.34
CA VAL A 8 -28.01 -34.58 -37.21
C VAL A 8 -28.43 -33.19 -36.76
N TRP A 9 -29.53 -32.65 -37.31
CA TRP A 9 -30.06 -31.34 -36.91
C TRP A 9 -30.53 -31.34 -35.45
N LEU A 10 -31.16 -32.42 -34.98
CA LEU A 10 -31.58 -32.55 -33.58
C LEU A 10 -30.38 -32.58 -32.62
N ILE A 11 -29.32 -33.29 -33.00
CA ILE A 11 -28.09 -33.41 -32.21
C ILE A 11 -27.35 -32.08 -32.13
N THR A 12 -27.16 -31.36 -33.25
CA THR A 12 -26.51 -30.04 -33.21
C THR A 12 -27.31 -29.04 -32.40
N THR A 13 -28.63 -29.04 -32.53
CA THR A 13 -29.49 -28.14 -31.75
C THR A 13 -29.41 -28.46 -30.24
N PHE A 14 -29.35 -29.74 -29.87
CA PHE A 14 -29.17 -30.17 -28.49
C PHE A 14 -27.83 -29.72 -27.90
N PHE A 15 -26.72 -29.85 -28.64
CA PHE A 15 -25.39 -29.40 -28.20
C PHE A 15 -25.29 -27.87 -28.07
N ILE A 16 -25.93 -27.11 -28.95
CA ILE A 16 -25.99 -25.64 -28.86
C ILE A 16 -26.77 -25.23 -27.60
N LEU A 17 -27.93 -25.85 -27.36
CA LEU A 17 -28.76 -25.55 -26.19
C LEU A 17 -28.08 -25.95 -24.87
N THR A 18 -27.42 -27.12 -24.83
CA THR A 18 -26.65 -27.52 -23.64
C THR A 18 -25.42 -26.65 -23.41
N GLY A 19 -24.73 -26.18 -24.46
CA GLY A 19 -23.63 -25.22 -24.34
C GLY A 19 -24.06 -23.87 -23.76
N ILE A 20 -25.23 -23.36 -24.18
CA ILE A 20 -25.80 -22.13 -23.61
C ILE A 20 -26.23 -22.35 -22.16
N PHE A 21 -26.87 -23.49 -21.85
CA PHE A 21 -27.30 -23.82 -20.49
C PHE A 21 -26.11 -23.99 -19.53
N LEU A 22 -25.02 -24.61 -19.97
CA LEU A 22 -23.77 -24.73 -19.20
C LEU A 22 -23.09 -23.37 -19.01
N GLY A 23 -23.13 -22.50 -20.05
CA GLY A 23 -22.60 -21.13 -19.97
C GLY A 23 -23.35 -20.25 -18.97
N VAL A 24 -24.67 -20.40 -18.87
CA VAL A 24 -25.50 -19.69 -17.87
C VAL A 24 -25.25 -20.24 -16.46
N LEU A 25 -25.19 -21.56 -16.29
CA LEU A 25 -24.89 -22.21 -15.00
C LEU A 25 -23.48 -21.86 -14.47
N LEU A 26 -22.50 -21.70 -15.36
CA LEU A 26 -21.15 -21.25 -14.99
C LEU A 26 -21.07 -19.73 -14.75
N SER A 27 -22.00 -18.95 -15.30
CA SER A 27 -22.05 -17.50 -15.06
C SER A 27 -22.59 -17.14 -13.67
N GLU A 28 -23.41 -18.00 -13.05
CA GLU A 28 -23.86 -17.83 -11.66
C GLU A 28 -22.76 -18.08 -10.62
N ARG A 29 -21.65 -18.73 -11.00
CA ARG A 29 -20.45 -18.91 -10.16
C ARG A 29 -19.36 -17.88 -10.43
N ARG A 30 -19.69 -16.67 -10.89
CA ARG A 30 -18.79 -15.54 -10.63
C ARG A 30 -18.94 -15.19 -9.15
N PRO A 31 -17.88 -15.30 -8.32
CA PRO A 31 -17.95 -14.69 -7.00
C PRO A 31 -18.26 -13.21 -7.22
N GLN A 32 -19.45 -12.79 -6.80
CA GLN A 32 -19.74 -11.37 -6.67
C GLN A 32 -18.68 -10.85 -5.70
N LEU A 33 -17.79 -9.99 -6.20
CA LEU A 33 -16.95 -9.18 -5.32
C LEU A 33 -17.88 -8.57 -4.29
N PRO A 34 -17.60 -8.73 -2.98
CA PRO A 34 -18.48 -8.19 -1.95
C PRO A 34 -18.76 -6.74 -2.28
N GLN A 35 -20.03 -6.41 -2.54
CA GLN A 35 -20.44 -5.03 -2.62
C GLN A 35 -19.99 -4.40 -1.30
N LEU A 36 -19.05 -3.46 -1.40
CA LEU A 36 -18.51 -2.72 -0.27
C LEU A 36 -19.68 -1.90 0.30
N VAL A 37 -20.44 -2.50 1.23
CA VAL A 37 -21.41 -1.80 2.05
C VAL A 37 -20.60 -0.81 2.88
N ARG A 38 -20.52 0.41 2.37
CA ARG A 38 -19.92 1.59 2.99
C ARG A 38 -20.79 1.98 4.20
N THR A 39 -20.64 1.23 5.27
CA THR A 39 -21.10 1.66 6.60
C THR A 39 -20.15 1.16 7.68
N GLN A 40 -18.84 1.16 7.40
CA GLN A 40 -17.91 1.48 8.46
C GLN A 40 -17.77 2.99 8.47
N GLN A 41 -18.44 3.61 9.44
CA GLN A 41 -18.07 4.92 9.92
C GLN A 41 -16.59 4.85 10.27
N GLN A 42 -15.76 5.25 9.31
CA GLN A 42 -14.34 5.42 9.50
C GLN A 42 -14.22 6.39 10.66
N LYS A 43 -13.75 5.89 11.79
CA LYS A 43 -13.34 6.74 12.88
C LYS A 43 -12.06 7.41 12.40
N THR A 44 -12.22 8.48 11.62
CA THR A 44 -11.16 9.42 11.32
C THR A 44 -10.85 10.06 12.65
N GLU A 45 -9.90 9.48 13.39
CA GLU A 45 -9.22 10.23 14.44
C GLU A 45 -8.49 11.36 13.69
N ALA A 46 -9.18 12.49 13.55
CA ALA A 46 -8.59 13.74 13.16
C ALA A 46 -7.46 13.97 14.16
N THR A 47 -6.23 13.73 13.71
CA THR A 47 -5.07 14.00 14.56
C THR A 47 -5.02 15.51 14.68
N SER A 48 -5.51 15.96 15.82
CA SER A 48 -5.60 17.34 16.26
C SER A 48 -4.32 18.11 15.91
N ASN A 49 -4.54 19.37 15.52
CA ASN A 49 -3.54 20.38 15.25
C ASN A 49 -2.32 20.33 16.19
N GLN A 50 -1.14 20.48 15.59
CA GLN A 50 0.11 20.89 16.24
C GLN A 50 0.56 20.10 17.48
N GLU A 51 0.54 18.75 17.43
CA GLU A 51 1.50 18.02 18.26
C GLU A 51 2.90 18.27 17.68
N GLU A 52 3.66 19.11 18.38
CA GLU A 52 5.08 19.32 18.14
C GLU A 52 5.78 17.95 18.07
N TRP A 53 6.35 17.58 16.91
CA TRP A 53 6.98 16.27 16.73
C TRP A 53 8.20 16.15 17.66
N LYS A 54 7.96 15.66 18.88
CA LYS A 54 8.95 15.54 19.95
C LYS A 54 10.15 14.72 19.47
N LYS A 55 11.35 15.16 19.86
CA LYS A 55 12.64 14.50 19.58
C LYS A 55 12.93 13.31 20.50
N GLU A 56 11.91 12.81 21.22
CA GLU A 56 12.03 11.64 22.09
C GLU A 56 11.80 10.37 21.25
N TYR A 57 12.83 9.53 21.16
CA TYR A 57 12.81 8.28 20.40
C TYR A 57 13.24 7.12 21.28
N VAL A 58 12.54 5.99 21.15
CA VAL A 58 12.97 4.73 21.77
C VAL A 58 13.39 3.75 20.69
N ARG A 59 14.53 3.09 20.90
CA ARG A 59 14.95 2.00 20.03
C ARG A 59 13.96 0.85 20.14
N SER A 60 13.59 0.32 18.98
CA SER A 60 12.65 -0.75 18.87
C SER A 60 13.33 -2.07 18.52
N LYS A 61 12.66 -3.16 18.89
CA LYS A 61 13.05 -4.52 18.53
C LYS A 61 12.28 -5.03 17.30
N TYR A 62 11.54 -4.15 16.62
CA TYR A 62 10.80 -4.55 15.42
C TYR A 62 11.76 -4.89 14.28
N LYS A 63 11.42 -5.91 13.49
CA LYS A 63 12.13 -6.26 12.25
C LYS A 63 11.20 -6.15 11.04
N LEU A 64 11.74 -5.79 9.88
CA LEU A 64 10.97 -5.74 8.64
C LEU A 64 11.01 -7.09 7.92
N VAL A 65 9.87 -7.53 7.42
CA VAL A 65 9.70 -8.83 6.76
C VAL A 65 8.86 -8.63 5.49
N PRO A 66 9.31 -9.05 4.30
CA PRO A 66 8.46 -9.05 3.13
C PRO A 66 7.35 -10.09 3.28
N ALA A 67 6.13 -9.74 2.87
CA ALA A 67 4.97 -10.60 3.04
C ALA A 67 4.99 -11.85 2.15
N TYR A 68 5.71 -11.77 1.03
CA TYR A 68 5.85 -12.86 0.04
C TYR A 68 7.03 -13.78 0.33
N ASP A 69 7.95 -13.36 1.21
CA ASP A 69 9.09 -14.16 1.66
C ASP A 69 9.32 -13.93 3.15
N THR A 70 8.82 -14.84 3.96
CA THR A 70 8.97 -14.76 5.43
C THR A 70 10.32 -15.28 5.93
N THR A 71 11.15 -15.82 5.02
CA THR A 71 12.50 -16.28 5.32
C THR A 71 13.49 -15.12 5.33
N GLU A 72 13.29 -14.12 4.46
CA GLU A 72 14.03 -12.86 4.51
C GLU A 72 13.57 -12.00 5.69
N ARG A 73 14.53 -11.59 6.52
CA ARG A 73 14.30 -10.67 7.64
C ARG A 73 15.33 -9.57 7.61
N TYR A 74 14.86 -8.34 7.48
CA TYR A 74 15.71 -7.17 7.52
C TYR A 74 15.92 -6.74 8.97
N ASP A 75 17.13 -6.97 9.45
CA ASP A 75 17.58 -6.49 10.76
C ASP A 75 18.09 -5.05 10.61
N ILE A 76 17.16 -4.11 10.80
CA ILE A 76 17.43 -2.67 10.70
C ILE A 76 17.08 -2.00 12.03
N GLU A 77 17.76 -0.89 12.31
CA GLU A 77 17.41 -0.08 13.46
C GLU A 77 16.10 0.65 13.22
N ILE A 78 15.10 0.38 14.07
CA ILE A 78 13.83 1.08 14.07
C ILE A 78 13.74 1.93 15.33
N LEU A 79 13.52 3.22 15.16
CA LEU A 79 13.20 4.15 16.24
C LEU A 79 11.68 4.31 16.30
N VAL A 80 11.11 4.33 17.51
CA VAL A 80 9.71 4.69 17.71
C VAL A 80 9.68 6.08 18.33
N ALA A 81 9.14 7.05 17.59
CA ALA A 81 8.88 8.38 18.10
C ALA A 81 7.71 8.35 19.10
N LYS A 82 7.73 9.28 20.07
CA LYS A 82 6.57 9.55 20.95
C LYS A 82 5.33 9.81 20.08
N GLY A 83 4.26 9.05 20.30
CA GLY A 83 3.09 8.96 19.41
C GLY A 83 3.01 7.66 18.58
N GLY A 84 4.02 6.78 18.67
CA GLY A 84 3.95 5.43 18.09
C GLY A 84 4.39 5.33 16.63
N HIS A 85 5.07 6.34 16.09
CA HIS A 85 5.55 6.34 14.70
C HIS A 85 6.91 5.65 14.59
N SER A 86 6.98 4.60 13.76
CA SER A 86 8.22 3.88 13.47
C SER A 86 9.03 4.58 12.39
N LEU A 87 10.29 4.86 12.67
CA LEU A 87 11.27 5.48 11.80
C LEU A 87 12.43 4.50 11.56
N ALA A 88 12.93 4.45 10.33
CA ALA A 88 14.13 3.70 9.98
C ALA A 88 15.09 4.60 9.19
N LYS A 89 16.38 4.26 9.16
CA LYS A 89 17.33 5.01 8.34
C LYS A 89 16.91 4.98 6.87
N ALA A 90 17.03 6.12 6.20
CA ALA A 90 16.68 6.23 4.78
C ALA A 90 17.48 5.22 3.93
N GLU A 91 18.77 5.04 4.22
CA GLU A 91 19.64 4.08 3.54
C GLU A 91 19.18 2.63 3.71
N ASP A 92 18.76 2.26 4.92
CA ASP A 92 18.24 0.91 5.20
C ASP A 92 16.93 0.67 4.46
N MET A 93 16.04 1.67 4.45
CA MET A 93 14.80 1.61 3.66
C MET A 93 15.07 1.51 2.16
N ALA A 94 16.08 2.20 1.65
CA ALA A 94 16.47 2.14 0.24
C ALA A 94 16.91 0.73 -0.16
N LYS A 95 17.72 0.07 0.68
CA LYS A 95 18.13 -1.33 0.49
C LYS A 95 16.94 -2.29 0.47
N ILE A 96 16.03 -2.15 1.45
CA ILE A 96 14.82 -3.00 1.57
C ILE A 96 13.92 -2.85 0.34
N LEU A 97 13.79 -1.63 -0.17
CA LEU A 97 12.95 -1.34 -1.32
C LEU A 97 13.65 -1.63 -2.65
N VAL A 98 14.94 -1.94 -2.64
CA VAL A 98 15.78 -1.99 -3.85
C VAL A 98 15.57 -0.70 -4.67
N ALA A 99 15.72 0.43 -3.98
CA ALA A 99 15.45 1.76 -4.51
C ALA A 99 16.70 2.64 -4.47
N ASP A 100 16.85 3.50 -5.47
CA ASP A 100 17.85 4.56 -5.46
C ASP A 100 17.44 5.61 -4.42
N LEU A 101 18.37 6.00 -3.55
CA LEU A 101 18.21 7.07 -2.57
C LEU A 101 19.04 8.27 -2.98
N ARG A 102 18.41 9.46 -3.00
CA ARG A 102 19.11 10.73 -3.18
C ARG A 102 18.49 11.83 -2.34
N ILE A 103 19.30 12.82 -1.98
CA ILE A 103 18.86 13.99 -1.22
C ILE A 103 18.97 15.22 -2.12
N GLU A 104 17.86 15.89 -2.39
CA GLU A 104 17.78 17.02 -3.33
C GLU A 104 16.94 18.15 -2.72
N ASN A 105 17.49 19.35 -2.56
CA ASN A 105 16.72 20.52 -2.09
C ASN A 105 15.86 20.24 -0.85
N ASN A 106 16.42 19.59 0.17
CA ASN A 106 15.74 19.18 1.39
C ASN A 106 14.67 18.06 1.23
N TRP A 107 14.62 17.42 0.06
CA TRP A 107 13.82 16.23 -0.19
C TRP A 107 14.66 14.97 -0.05
N VAL A 108 14.11 14.00 0.67
CA VAL A 108 14.55 12.60 0.67
C VAL A 108 13.79 11.90 -0.45
N VAL A 109 14.50 11.51 -1.51
CA VAL A 109 13.91 10.96 -2.73
C VAL A 109 14.26 9.48 -2.83
N PHE A 110 13.22 8.65 -2.96
CA PHE A 110 13.36 7.23 -3.27
C PHE A 110 12.82 6.96 -4.66
N LYS A 111 13.60 6.26 -5.49
CA LYS A 111 13.18 5.84 -6.82
C LYS A 111 13.30 4.33 -6.96
N GLN A 112 12.17 3.68 -7.24
CA GLN A 112 12.09 2.24 -7.51
C GLN A 112 11.46 2.07 -8.90
N ASN A 113 12.22 1.54 -9.86
CA ASN A 113 11.79 1.43 -11.26
C ASN A 113 11.31 2.80 -11.83
N LYS A 114 10.05 2.87 -12.28
CA LYS A 114 9.40 4.10 -12.79
C LYS A 114 8.69 4.91 -11.69
N LYS A 115 8.66 4.43 -10.44
CA LYS A 115 7.99 5.10 -9.32
C LYS A 115 9.01 5.88 -8.51
N GLU A 116 8.76 7.17 -8.34
CA GLU A 116 9.53 8.07 -7.49
C GLU A 116 8.61 8.63 -6.40
N ILE A 117 9.10 8.62 -5.16
CA ILE A 117 8.45 9.28 -4.02
C ILE A 117 9.43 10.27 -3.40
N LYS A 118 8.91 11.35 -2.83
CA LYS A 118 9.70 12.39 -2.17
C LYS A 118 9.13 12.67 -0.79
N LEU A 119 9.98 12.75 0.23
CA LEU A 119 9.60 13.16 1.58
C LEU A 119 10.39 14.41 1.94
N MET A 120 9.71 15.45 2.38
CA MET A 120 10.39 16.68 2.79
C MET A 120 11.02 16.46 4.17
N LEU A 121 12.29 16.86 4.33
CA LEU A 121 12.99 16.71 5.60
C LEU A 121 12.47 17.73 6.62
N GLU A 122 12.20 17.27 7.84
CA GLU A 122 11.61 18.02 8.96
C GLU A 122 10.22 18.63 8.66
N ASN A 123 9.57 18.24 7.56
CA ASN A 123 8.25 18.74 7.17
C ASN A 123 7.37 17.55 6.74
N PRO A 124 6.10 17.47 7.19
CA PRO A 124 5.25 16.33 6.89
C PRO A 124 4.80 16.28 5.42
N LYS A 125 5.30 17.13 4.53
CA LYS A 125 4.98 17.09 3.11
C LYS A 125 5.66 15.89 2.42
N ALA A 126 4.89 15.18 1.61
CA ALA A 126 5.40 14.14 0.72
C ALA A 126 4.77 14.22 -0.67
N VAL A 127 5.44 13.65 -1.66
CA VAL A 127 4.96 13.48 -3.03
C VAL A 127 5.08 12.01 -3.40
N GLY A 128 4.04 11.46 -3.99
CA GLY A 128 4.02 10.08 -4.45
C GLY A 128 2.99 9.89 -5.56
N TRP A 129 2.47 8.67 -5.68
CA TRP A 129 1.51 8.31 -6.71
C TRP A 129 0.21 7.82 -6.09
N ALA A 130 -0.92 8.29 -6.61
CA ALA A 130 -2.26 7.84 -6.22
C ALA A 130 -3.12 7.58 -7.45
N VAL A 131 -4.08 6.67 -7.32
CA VAL A 131 -5.09 6.43 -8.34
C VAL A 131 -6.11 7.58 -8.30
N ALA A 132 -6.25 8.28 -9.41
CA ALA A 132 -7.22 9.36 -9.60
C ALA A 132 -8.62 8.80 -9.93
N LYS A 133 -9.63 9.67 -9.97
CA LYS A 133 -11.04 9.28 -10.18
C LYS A 133 -11.30 8.60 -11.52
N ASP A 134 -10.43 8.85 -12.50
CA ASP A 134 -10.40 8.27 -13.84
C ASP A 134 -9.65 6.93 -13.89
N ASN A 135 -9.29 6.34 -12.75
CA ASN A 135 -8.47 5.14 -12.61
C ASN A 135 -7.03 5.28 -13.14
N GLU A 136 -6.56 6.50 -13.42
CA GLU A 136 -5.17 6.72 -13.82
C GLU A 136 -4.28 6.93 -12.60
N LEU A 137 -3.04 6.45 -12.67
CA LEU A 137 -2.04 6.70 -11.63
C LEU A 137 -1.41 8.09 -11.85
N LYS A 138 -1.66 9.02 -10.95
CA LYS A 138 -1.18 10.41 -11.03
C LYS A 138 -0.29 10.77 -9.84
N LYS A 139 0.61 11.72 -10.04
CA LYS A 139 1.38 12.30 -8.93
C LYS A 139 0.44 13.06 -8.00
N ALA A 140 0.66 12.92 -6.70
CA ALA A 140 -0.13 13.60 -5.68
C ALA A 140 0.76 14.02 -4.51
N GLU A 141 0.34 15.09 -3.85
CA GLU A 141 0.94 15.54 -2.60
C GLU A 141 0.17 14.98 -1.40
N PHE A 142 0.90 14.60 -0.36
CA PHE A 142 0.38 13.98 0.84
C PHE A 142 0.95 14.65 2.08
N ARG A 143 0.11 14.75 3.12
CA ARG A 143 0.56 15.06 4.47
C ARG A 143 0.82 13.77 5.23
N LEU A 144 2.06 13.60 5.66
CA LEU A 144 2.50 12.51 6.50
C LEU A 144 2.08 12.73 7.96
N PRO A 145 1.77 11.66 8.72
CA PRO A 145 1.60 11.72 10.18
C PRO A 145 2.83 12.30 10.88
N TYR A 146 4.00 11.90 10.37
CA TYR A 146 5.27 12.16 10.99
C TYR A 146 6.30 12.39 9.87
N PRO A 147 7.08 13.47 9.91
CA PRO A 147 8.00 13.83 8.84
C PRO A 147 9.25 12.95 8.82
N ALA A 148 10.00 13.01 7.73
CA ALA A 148 11.39 12.55 7.74
C ALA A 148 12.20 13.44 8.71
N ARG A 149 13.14 12.86 9.45
CA ARG A 149 13.95 13.55 10.47
C ARG A 149 15.43 13.41 10.22
N LYS A 150 16.21 14.42 10.60
CA LYS A 150 17.66 14.31 10.73
C LYS A 150 18.02 14.11 12.21
N LEU A 151 18.52 12.92 12.54
CA LEU A 151 18.90 12.52 13.90
C LEU A 151 20.34 12.02 13.87
N ASP A 152 21.20 12.58 14.73
CA ASP A 152 22.61 12.19 14.87
C ASP A 152 23.36 12.12 13.52
N GLY A 153 23.13 13.13 12.68
CA GLY A 153 23.75 13.22 11.35
C GLY A 153 23.15 12.30 10.29
N LYS A 154 22.21 11.42 10.65
CA LYS A 154 21.55 10.46 9.75
C LYS A 154 20.11 10.88 9.45
N ILE A 155 19.60 10.45 8.30
CA ILE A 155 18.21 10.71 7.91
C ILE A 155 17.37 9.48 8.26
N TYR A 156 16.30 9.71 9.01
CA TYR A 156 15.30 8.72 9.37
C TYR A 156 13.98 9.05 8.70
N VAL A 157 13.31 8.03 8.15
CA VAL A 157 12.06 8.17 7.42
C VAL A 157 10.96 7.32 8.06
N PRO A 158 9.70 7.76 8.01
CA PRO A 158 8.56 7.01 8.53
C PRO A 158 8.34 5.71 7.73
N VAL A 159 8.61 4.57 8.37
CA VAL A 159 8.57 3.23 7.76
C VAL A 159 7.23 2.98 7.06
N ARG A 160 6.14 3.17 7.80
CA ARG A 160 4.78 2.91 7.30
C ARG A 160 4.45 3.82 6.11
N SER A 161 4.79 5.10 6.19
CA SER A 161 4.46 6.07 5.14
C SER A 161 5.24 5.80 3.85
N VAL A 162 6.55 5.52 3.96
CA VAL A 162 7.38 5.18 2.80
C VAL A 162 6.85 3.94 2.08
N LEU A 163 6.60 2.85 2.82
CA LEU A 163 6.07 1.60 2.25
C LEU A 163 4.72 1.83 1.54
N ARG A 164 3.82 2.61 2.15
CA ARG A 164 2.52 2.91 1.55
C ARG A 164 2.60 3.82 0.34
N LEU A 165 3.53 4.77 0.28
CA LEU A 165 3.74 5.61 -0.92
C LEU A 165 4.20 4.79 -2.14
N PHE A 166 4.81 3.62 -1.92
CA PHE A 166 5.10 2.62 -2.97
C PHE A 166 3.93 1.66 -3.25
N GLY A 167 2.84 1.75 -2.49
CA GLY A 167 1.64 0.93 -2.63
C GLY A 167 1.69 -0.40 -1.87
N TYR A 168 2.65 -0.60 -0.96
CA TYR A 168 2.69 -1.80 -0.14
C TYR A 168 1.65 -1.75 0.99
N GLY A 169 0.96 -2.87 1.22
CA GLY A 169 0.26 -3.11 2.48
C GLY A 169 1.29 -3.27 3.60
N VAL A 170 0.93 -2.86 4.83
CA VAL A 170 1.81 -2.93 6.00
C VAL A 170 1.03 -3.45 7.19
N ARG A 171 1.51 -4.51 7.84
CA ARG A 171 0.91 -5.11 9.03
C ARG A 171 1.90 -5.14 10.19
N PHE A 172 1.50 -4.62 11.34
CA PHE A 172 2.31 -4.64 12.56
C PHE A 172 1.85 -5.80 13.44
N GLU A 173 2.76 -6.73 13.71
CA GLU A 173 2.49 -7.87 14.57
C GLU A 173 3.19 -7.69 15.92
N LYS A 174 2.44 -7.22 16.91
CA LYS A 174 2.98 -6.81 18.22
C LYS A 174 3.64 -7.94 18.99
N ASN A 175 3.07 -9.15 18.90
CA ASN A 175 3.53 -10.31 19.67
C ASN A 175 4.92 -10.77 19.20
N THR A 176 5.12 -10.84 17.88
CA THR A 176 6.38 -11.27 17.28
C THR A 176 7.34 -10.11 17.01
N ARG A 177 6.86 -8.87 17.18
CA ARG A 177 7.59 -7.63 16.86
C ARG A 177 8.05 -7.63 15.39
N LEU A 178 7.17 -8.00 14.49
CA LEU A 178 7.45 -7.98 13.05
C LEU A 178 6.59 -6.94 12.34
N ILE A 179 7.18 -6.26 11.36
CA ILE A 179 6.49 -5.38 10.42
C ILE A 179 6.50 -6.08 9.07
N TYR A 180 5.35 -6.63 8.69
CA TYR A 180 5.18 -7.26 7.39
C TYR A 180 4.83 -6.22 6.34
N PHE A 181 5.40 -6.31 5.15
CA PHE A 181 5.06 -5.43 4.04
C PHE A 181 4.95 -6.16 2.69
N GLY A 182 4.00 -5.80 1.84
CA GLY A 182 3.82 -6.42 0.53
C GLY A 182 2.49 -6.11 -0.14
N TYR A 183 2.38 -6.39 -1.44
CA TYR A 183 1.17 -6.08 -2.24
C TYR A 183 -0.04 -6.98 -1.92
N GLY A 184 0.18 -8.18 -1.35
CA GLY A 184 -0.88 -9.14 -1.01
C GLY A 184 -1.37 -9.05 0.44
N LEU A 185 -0.82 -8.16 1.27
CA LEU A 185 -1.32 -7.98 2.63
C LEU A 185 -2.66 -7.25 2.60
N LYS A 186 -3.66 -7.83 3.29
CA LYS A 186 -4.90 -7.09 3.57
C LYS A 186 -4.54 -5.78 4.24
N VAL A 187 -4.96 -4.69 3.60
CA VAL A 187 -4.71 -3.35 4.06
C VAL A 187 -5.78 -3.05 5.11
N ASP A 188 -5.59 -3.57 6.32
CA ASP A 188 -6.59 -3.42 7.40
C ASP A 188 -6.80 -1.93 7.80
N ASP A 189 -5.89 -1.05 7.40
CA ASP A 189 -5.88 0.40 7.67
C ASP A 189 -5.68 1.24 6.40
N MET A 190 -6.49 1.05 5.34
CA MET A 190 -6.38 1.81 4.08
C MET A 190 -6.45 3.33 4.28
N CYS A 191 -7.17 3.77 5.32
CA CYS A 191 -7.57 5.17 5.41
C CYS A 191 -6.93 5.96 6.55
N LEU A 192 -6.08 5.32 7.36
CA LEU A 192 -5.39 6.06 8.40
C LEU A 192 -4.07 6.58 7.85
N VAL A 193 -4.10 7.90 7.62
CA VAL A 193 -2.98 8.84 7.72
C VAL A 193 -2.21 9.19 6.43
N PHE A 194 -2.93 9.56 5.38
CA PHE A 194 -2.44 10.64 4.52
C PHE A 194 -3.58 11.62 4.28
N GLU A 195 -3.43 12.88 4.69
CA GLU A 195 -4.29 13.93 4.14
C GLU A 195 -3.76 14.22 2.74
N ARG A 196 -4.51 13.83 1.69
CA ARG A 196 -4.17 14.28 0.33
C ARG A 196 -4.39 15.78 0.31
N PHE A 197 -3.33 16.55 0.04
CA PHE A 197 -3.51 17.96 -0.27
C PHE A 197 -4.26 18.00 -1.61
N VAL A 198 -5.55 18.32 -1.56
CA VAL A 198 -6.38 18.37 -2.76
C VAL A 198 -5.91 19.54 -3.62
N ASP A 199 -5.43 19.19 -4.82
CA ASP A 199 -5.22 19.97 -6.03
C ASP A 199 -4.86 21.46 -5.85
N GLN A 200 -3.59 21.81 -6.08
CA GLN A 200 -3.31 23.12 -6.69
C GLN A 200 -3.79 23.02 -8.14
N LYS A 201 -4.81 23.82 -8.44
CA LYS A 201 -5.29 24.11 -9.80
C LYS A 201 -4.14 24.44 -10.75
#